data_AF-R5QGX7-F1
#
_entry.id   AF-R5QGX7-F1
#
_cell.length_a   1.000
_cell.length_b   1.000
_cell.length_c   1.000
_cell.angle_alpha   90.00
_cell.angle_beta   90.00
_cell.angle_gamma   90.00
#
_symmetry.space_group_name_H-M   'P 1'
#
loop_
_entity.id
_entity.type
_entity.pdbx_description
1 polymer ?
#
loop_
_entity_poly.entity_id
_entity_poly.type
_entity_poly.pdbx_seq_one_letter_code
_entity_poly.pdbx_strand_id
1 'polypeptide(L)'
;MEGFKEYDAVINFIYNEMTEREHDPRVKRLSKIFEDSRSRAVDNVLGFTNRSVAQALNKKVPDLQKATNDTLASNYKDFIDLVENRKAWDFKPQLAHIAKKYFHKRLLNKKGKASVIFGTPIDGDFEYVYDYDIYSNIHYGYAGRLSNLTRLELETGSRYHDSKEGHGFFYVFNMTGNEDANAVRIGINLFDKKGKLKKEDLRQAIFEDRMNLNRWKRSDLIEAEHVVEPGDTLIEIARINGLPIEAILMKNKGLRKNSRLPVGRIIKMPDPDEIRVFLNKRNGEETKAKEILNNHEYLFGQGIVHDRLVQELHQYFVSVEEKEKSARNLSEEICKTENGEPLYYIWETQNDNRVRSSHAERQGKVFCRKNPPEGGNPGEDYGCRCRAIPYYGNDLPDWNNIKDGFNISKE
;
A
#
# COMPACT_ATOMS: atom_id res chain seq x y z
N MET A 1 -5.62 -11.96 -1.22
CA MET A 1 -5.94 -11.88 -2.67
C MET A 1 -6.52 -10.49 -3.00
N GLU A 2 -5.99 -9.43 -2.37
CA GLU A 2 -6.59 -8.10 -2.48
C GLU A 2 -6.23 -7.36 -3.76
N GLY A 3 -5.01 -7.54 -4.30
CA GLY A 3 -4.59 -6.86 -5.54
C GLY A 3 -5.54 -7.07 -6.73
N PHE A 4 -6.34 -8.13 -6.70
CA PHE A 4 -7.42 -8.36 -7.65
C PHE A 4 -8.58 -7.37 -7.50
N LYS A 5 -8.97 -6.96 -6.28
CA LYS A 5 -10.10 -6.05 -6.04
C LYS A 5 -9.82 -4.63 -6.49
N GLU A 6 -8.65 -4.06 -6.17
CA GLU A 6 -8.33 -2.70 -6.63
C GLU A 6 -8.11 -2.66 -8.14
N TYR A 7 -7.39 -3.65 -8.69
CA TYR A 7 -7.23 -3.78 -10.13
C TYR A 7 -8.57 -3.93 -10.83
N ASP A 8 -9.46 -4.79 -10.33
CA ASP A 8 -10.81 -4.95 -10.85
C ASP A 8 -11.61 -3.64 -10.80
N ALA A 9 -11.53 -2.91 -9.69
CA ALA A 9 -12.20 -1.62 -9.54
C ALA A 9 -11.68 -0.59 -10.55
N VAL A 10 -10.36 -0.51 -10.76
CA VAL A 10 -9.73 0.35 -11.77
C VAL A 10 -10.18 -0.06 -13.18
N ILE A 11 -10.11 -1.35 -13.52
CA ILE A 11 -10.52 -1.86 -14.83
C ILE A 11 -12.00 -1.60 -15.08
N ASN A 12 -12.86 -1.80 -14.06
CA ASN A 12 -14.28 -1.50 -14.16
C ASN A 12 -14.52 -0.01 -14.42
N PHE A 13 -13.84 0.86 -13.67
CA PHE A 13 -13.94 2.30 -13.82
C PHE A 13 -13.54 2.74 -15.24
N ILE A 14 -12.35 2.34 -15.71
CA ILE A 14 -11.85 2.70 -17.04
C ILE A 14 -12.73 2.13 -18.15
N TYR A 15 -13.13 0.87 -18.05
CA TYR A 15 -14.00 0.25 -19.05
C TYR A 15 -15.35 0.96 -19.17
N ASN A 16 -15.96 1.32 -18.04
CA ASN A 16 -17.21 2.07 -18.04
C ASN A 16 -17.01 3.46 -18.66
N GLU A 17 -15.96 4.20 -18.27
CA GLU A 17 -15.66 5.50 -18.88
C GLU A 17 -15.43 5.40 -20.41
N MET A 18 -14.73 4.36 -20.88
CA MET A 18 -14.54 4.14 -22.33
C MET A 18 -15.85 3.86 -23.07
N THR A 19 -16.72 3.03 -22.50
CA THR A 19 -17.93 2.53 -23.19
C THR A 19 -19.15 3.44 -23.04
N GLU A 20 -19.29 4.15 -21.91
CA GLU A 20 -20.36 5.13 -21.71
C GLU A 20 -20.14 6.38 -22.58
N ARG A 21 -18.88 6.77 -22.81
CA ARG A 21 -18.52 7.95 -23.61
C ARG A 21 -18.70 7.81 -25.12
N GLU A 22 -18.86 6.60 -25.64
CA GLU A 22 -19.23 6.37 -27.04
C GLU A 22 -20.54 7.11 -27.42
N HIS A 23 -21.38 7.40 -26.42
CA HIS A 23 -22.65 8.11 -26.59
C HIS A 23 -22.62 9.56 -26.11
N ASP A 24 -21.49 10.06 -25.56
CA ASP A 24 -21.40 11.39 -24.96
C ASP A 24 -21.53 12.50 -26.04
N PRO A 25 -22.52 13.42 -25.92
CA PRO A 25 -22.68 14.54 -26.84
C PRO A 25 -21.46 15.44 -26.98
N ARG A 26 -20.58 15.50 -25.97
CA ARG A 26 -19.31 16.25 -26.00
C ARG A 26 -18.30 15.57 -26.93
N VAL A 27 -18.18 14.25 -26.89
CA VAL A 27 -17.32 13.47 -27.81
C VAL A 27 -17.80 13.64 -29.25
N LYS A 28 -19.12 13.57 -29.48
CA LYS A 28 -19.71 13.82 -30.81
C LYS A 28 -19.47 15.24 -31.31
N ARG A 29 -19.57 16.24 -30.43
CA ARG A 29 -19.26 17.64 -30.76
C ARG A 29 -17.79 17.80 -31.15
N LEU A 30 -16.87 17.13 -30.47
CA LEU A 30 -15.44 17.17 -30.77
C LEU A 30 -15.11 16.48 -32.08
N SER A 31 -15.66 15.28 -32.31
CA SER A 31 -15.53 14.58 -33.60
C SER A 31 -15.93 15.49 -34.76
N LYS A 32 -17.05 16.20 -34.62
CA LYS A 32 -17.53 17.16 -35.62
C LYS A 32 -16.58 18.35 -35.81
N ILE A 33 -16.04 18.92 -34.73
CA ILE A 33 -15.05 20.01 -34.82
C ILE A 33 -13.81 19.54 -35.60
N PHE A 34 -13.25 18.37 -35.28
CA PHE A 34 -12.07 17.84 -35.96
C PHE A 34 -12.34 17.44 -37.42
N GLU A 35 -13.54 16.94 -37.73
CA GLU A 35 -13.99 16.68 -39.10
C GLU A 35 -14.10 17.98 -39.91
N ASP A 36 -14.79 18.98 -39.39
CA ASP A 36 -14.95 20.29 -40.03
C ASP A 36 -13.60 20.98 -40.24
N SER A 37 -12.69 20.82 -39.29
CA SER A 37 -11.33 21.33 -39.32
C SER A 37 -10.43 20.66 -40.36
N ARG A 38 -10.52 19.33 -40.51
CA ARG A 38 -9.83 18.60 -41.60
C ARG A 38 -10.44 18.90 -42.96
N SER A 39 -11.77 19.00 -43.06
CA SER A 39 -12.45 19.37 -44.30
C SER A 39 -11.97 20.74 -44.79
N ARG A 40 -11.94 21.74 -43.89
CA ARG A 40 -11.43 23.09 -44.22
C ARG A 40 -9.97 23.08 -44.66
N ALA A 41 -9.12 22.25 -44.05
CA ALA A 41 -7.73 22.10 -44.47
C ALA A 41 -7.63 21.48 -45.88
N VAL A 42 -8.47 20.50 -46.22
CA VAL A 42 -8.52 19.87 -47.55
C VAL A 42 -9.08 20.82 -48.61
N ASP A 43 -10.15 21.56 -48.31
CA ASP A 43 -10.77 22.53 -49.21
C ASP A 43 -9.83 23.70 -49.54
N ASN A 44 -9.08 24.18 -48.55
CA ASN A 44 -8.05 25.20 -48.75
C ASN A 44 -6.88 24.72 -49.63
N VAL A 45 -6.55 23.42 -49.60
CA VAL A 45 -5.54 22.83 -50.49
C VAL A 45 -6.07 22.63 -51.92
N LEU A 46 -7.36 22.29 -52.07
CA LEU A 46 -8.02 22.09 -53.36
C LEU A 46 -8.35 23.42 -54.09
N GLY A 47 -8.62 24.50 -53.37
CA GLY A 47 -8.88 25.83 -53.94
C GLY A 47 -7.68 26.47 -54.65
N PHE A 48 -6.46 25.96 -54.41
CA PHE A 48 -5.22 26.53 -54.94
C PHE A 48 -4.60 25.77 -56.14
N THR A 49 -5.18 24.67 -56.65
CA THR A 49 -4.58 23.94 -57.79
C THR A 49 -5.57 23.47 -58.87
N ASN A 50 -5.16 23.67 -60.13
CA ASN A 50 -5.79 23.13 -61.35
C ASN A 50 -6.10 21.62 -61.23
N ARG A 51 -7.28 21.18 -61.72
CA ARG A 51 -7.82 19.80 -61.60
C ARG A 51 -6.86 18.66 -62.00
N SER A 52 -5.87 18.92 -62.85
CA SER A 52 -4.88 17.94 -63.31
C SER A 52 -3.74 17.69 -62.30
N VAL A 53 -3.44 18.64 -61.41
CA VAL A 53 -2.39 18.51 -60.37
C VAL A 53 -2.94 17.81 -59.13
N ALA A 54 -4.21 18.04 -58.77
CA ALA A 54 -4.89 17.33 -57.69
C ALA A 54 -5.00 15.81 -57.94
N GLN A 55 -5.25 15.39 -59.19
CA GLN A 55 -5.24 13.97 -59.58
C GLN A 55 -3.83 13.33 -59.54
N ALA A 56 -2.77 14.13 -59.72
CA ALA A 56 -1.38 13.67 -59.63
C ALA A 56 -0.85 13.63 -58.18
N LEU A 57 -1.29 14.58 -57.33
CA LEU A 57 -0.93 14.64 -55.90
C LEU A 57 -1.61 13.54 -55.07
N ASN A 58 -2.82 13.12 -55.43
CA ASN A 58 -3.54 12.02 -54.77
C ASN A 58 -2.83 10.65 -54.90
N LYS A 59 -1.79 10.56 -55.75
CA LYS A 59 -1.13 9.30 -56.09
C LYS A 59 0.29 9.14 -55.54
N LYS A 60 0.93 10.16 -54.93
CA LYS A 60 2.36 10.04 -54.56
C LYS A 60 2.92 10.67 -53.27
N VAL A 61 2.29 11.62 -52.55
CA VAL A 61 2.90 12.13 -51.29
C VAL A 61 1.81 12.67 -50.34
N PRO A 62 1.65 12.17 -49.09
CA PRO A 62 0.58 12.60 -48.17
C PRO A 62 0.88 13.92 -47.42
N ASP A 63 2.10 14.44 -47.51
CA ASP A 63 2.61 15.55 -46.69
C ASP A 63 2.55 16.92 -47.38
N LEU A 64 1.36 17.39 -47.75
CA LEU A 64 1.18 18.77 -48.24
C LEU A 64 1.13 19.78 -47.08
N GLN A 65 2.31 20.00 -46.51
CA GLN A 65 2.64 20.99 -45.49
C GLN A 65 2.86 22.38 -46.11
N LYS A 66 1.88 23.31 -46.06
CA LYS A 66 2.17 24.76 -45.88
C LYS A 66 0.95 25.68 -45.81
N ALA A 67 -0.19 25.30 -46.39
CA ALA A 67 -1.44 26.08 -46.28
C ALA A 67 -2.20 25.82 -44.96
N THR A 68 -1.62 24.97 -44.12
CA THR A 68 -2.21 24.36 -42.95
C THR A 68 -1.97 25.15 -41.66
N ASN A 69 -1.03 26.10 -41.62
CA ASN A 69 -0.48 26.62 -40.36
C ASN A 69 -1.45 27.46 -39.51
N ASP A 70 -2.30 28.30 -40.10
CA ASP A 70 -3.23 29.13 -39.31
C ASP A 70 -4.49 28.37 -38.89
N THR A 71 -4.94 27.42 -39.71
CA THR A 71 -6.07 26.53 -39.38
C THR A 71 -5.64 25.45 -38.40
N LEU A 72 -4.43 24.88 -38.56
CA LEU A 72 -3.84 24.03 -37.52
C LEU A 72 -3.59 24.83 -36.25
N ALA A 73 -3.16 26.09 -36.27
CA ALA A 73 -2.95 26.85 -35.04
C ALA A 73 -4.27 27.08 -34.25
N SER A 74 -5.41 27.32 -34.91
CA SER A 74 -6.69 27.42 -34.19
C SER A 74 -7.23 26.06 -33.76
N ASN A 75 -7.08 25.01 -34.57
CA ASN A 75 -7.45 23.64 -34.19
C ASN A 75 -6.55 23.10 -33.08
N TYR A 76 -5.28 23.50 -33.09
CA TYR A 76 -4.29 23.22 -32.07
C TYR A 76 -4.59 24.01 -30.82
N LYS A 77 -5.10 25.25 -30.93
CA LYS A 77 -5.61 26.00 -29.78
C LYS A 77 -6.88 25.37 -29.21
N ASP A 78 -7.83 24.93 -30.01
CA ASP A 78 -9.03 24.23 -29.53
C ASP A 78 -8.69 22.84 -28.96
N PHE A 79 -7.73 22.14 -29.56
CA PHE A 79 -7.13 20.91 -29.04
C PHE A 79 -6.37 21.15 -27.73
N ILE A 80 -5.54 22.19 -27.66
CA ILE A 80 -4.84 22.60 -26.45
C ILE A 80 -5.83 23.08 -25.41
N ASP A 81 -6.89 23.81 -25.72
CA ASP A 81 -7.95 24.21 -24.79
C ASP A 81 -8.74 22.99 -24.30
N LEU A 82 -8.92 21.95 -25.13
CA LEU A 82 -9.52 20.67 -24.71
C LEU A 82 -8.59 19.84 -23.81
N VAL A 83 -7.31 19.80 -24.19
CA VAL A 83 -6.20 19.15 -23.50
C VAL A 83 -5.74 19.98 -22.29
N GLU A 84 -6.10 21.25 -22.17
CA GLU A 84 -5.91 22.11 -20.99
C GLU A 84 -7.14 22.07 -20.10
N ASN A 85 -8.33 21.84 -20.69
CA ASN A 85 -9.50 21.27 -20.00
C ASN A 85 -9.35 19.74 -19.73
N ARG A 86 -8.09 19.25 -19.71
CA ARG A 86 -7.63 17.88 -19.39
C ARG A 86 -8.38 17.21 -18.24
N LYS A 87 -8.90 17.99 -17.29
CA LYS A 87 -9.74 17.52 -16.16
C LYS A 87 -10.89 16.60 -16.57
N ALA A 88 -11.41 16.70 -17.79
CA ALA A 88 -12.52 15.84 -18.23
C ALA A 88 -12.08 14.38 -18.50
N TRP A 89 -10.82 14.16 -18.89
CA TRP A 89 -10.29 12.85 -19.31
C TRP A 89 -9.12 12.38 -18.42
N ASP A 90 -8.62 13.27 -17.56
CA ASP A 90 -7.68 12.98 -16.49
C ASP A 90 -8.42 12.40 -15.29
N PHE A 91 -8.32 11.09 -15.15
CA PHE A 91 -8.91 10.37 -14.02
C PHE A 91 -7.92 10.14 -12.90
N LYS A 92 -6.76 10.80 -12.93
CA LYS A 92 -5.78 10.66 -11.85
C LYS A 92 -6.41 10.88 -10.46
N PRO A 93 -7.22 11.93 -10.21
CA PRO A 93 -7.83 12.11 -8.90
C PRO A 93 -8.72 10.94 -8.47
N GLN A 94 -9.59 10.44 -9.35
CA GLN A 94 -10.52 9.35 -9.08
C GLN A 94 -9.78 8.02 -8.86
N LEU A 95 -8.81 7.73 -9.73
CA LEU A 95 -8.01 6.52 -9.66
C LEU A 95 -7.09 6.50 -8.44
N ALA A 96 -6.57 7.65 -8.00
CA ALA A 96 -5.77 7.73 -6.77
C ALA A 96 -6.56 7.36 -5.50
N HIS A 97 -7.90 7.42 -5.52
CA HIS A 97 -8.75 6.93 -4.43
C HIS A 97 -8.99 5.41 -4.48
N ILE A 98 -8.78 4.78 -5.64
CA ILE A 98 -8.93 3.33 -5.82
C ILE A 98 -7.57 2.64 -5.65
N ALA A 99 -6.50 3.26 -6.15
CA ALA A 99 -5.16 2.74 -6.11
C ALA A 99 -4.58 2.74 -4.69
N LYS A 100 -3.80 1.70 -4.38
CA LYS A 100 -3.09 1.63 -3.12
C LYS A 100 -1.94 2.64 -3.12
N LYS A 101 -1.69 3.21 -1.94
CA LYS A 101 -0.58 4.12 -1.69
C LYS A 101 0.62 3.34 -1.19
N TYR A 102 1.80 3.64 -1.71
CA TYR A 102 3.06 3.04 -1.32
C TYR A 102 4.13 4.10 -1.04
N PHE A 103 5.06 3.77 -0.14
CA PHE A 103 6.29 4.51 0.06
C PHE A 103 7.43 3.76 -0.62
N HIS A 104 8.19 4.46 -1.47
CA HIS A 104 9.39 3.90 -2.06
C HIS A 104 10.51 3.89 -1.00
N LYS A 105 11.16 2.74 -0.81
CA LYS A 105 12.20 2.56 0.22
C LYS A 105 13.41 3.50 0.02
N ARG A 106 13.87 3.62 -1.23
CA ARG A 106 15.09 4.36 -1.61
C ARG A 106 14.89 5.74 -2.24
N LEU A 107 13.93 5.87 -3.15
CA LEU A 107 13.75 7.11 -3.91
C LEU A 107 13.19 8.20 -3.02
N LEU A 108 13.76 9.39 -3.18
CA LEU A 108 13.35 10.60 -2.50
C LEU A 108 12.62 11.52 -3.47
N ASN A 109 11.60 12.22 -2.97
CA ASN A 109 10.94 13.29 -3.68
C ASN A 109 11.75 14.60 -3.61
N LYS A 110 11.29 15.64 -4.30
CA LYS A 110 11.93 16.97 -4.35
C LYS A 110 12.13 17.62 -2.97
N LYS A 111 11.44 17.16 -1.92
CA LYS A 111 11.55 17.63 -0.53
C LYS A 111 12.49 16.77 0.32
N GLY A 112 13.19 15.80 -0.28
CA GLY A 112 14.10 14.88 0.42
C GLY A 112 13.39 13.82 1.27
N LYS A 113 12.06 13.65 1.13
CA LYS A 113 11.29 12.60 1.80
C LYS A 113 11.10 11.39 0.90
N ALA A 114 10.77 10.23 1.46
CA ALA A 114 10.42 9.05 0.66
C ALA A 114 9.37 9.37 -0.43
N SER A 115 9.62 8.90 -1.66
CA SER A 115 8.69 9.05 -2.77
C SER A 115 7.40 8.26 -2.51
N VAL A 116 6.27 8.85 -2.87
CA VAL A 116 4.95 8.22 -2.74
C VAL A 116 4.51 7.75 -4.11
N ILE A 117 4.17 6.47 -4.21
CA ILE A 117 3.65 5.84 -5.42
C ILE A 117 2.18 5.51 -5.18
N PHE A 118 1.34 5.77 -6.17
CA PHE A 118 -0.04 5.28 -6.18
C PHE A 118 -0.13 4.25 -7.29
N GLY A 119 -0.65 3.07 -6.99
CA GLY A 119 -0.70 2.03 -7.99
C GLY A 119 -1.45 0.79 -7.59
N THR A 120 -1.50 -0.15 -8.52
CA THR A 120 -2.12 -1.46 -8.32
C THR A 120 -1.23 -2.53 -8.94
N PRO A 121 -1.09 -3.71 -8.33
CA PRO A 121 -0.62 -4.87 -9.08
C PRO A 121 -1.63 -5.19 -10.19
N ILE A 122 -1.15 -5.69 -11.32
CA ILE A 122 -2.02 -6.22 -12.37
C ILE A 122 -2.30 -7.69 -12.05
N ASP A 123 -3.52 -8.16 -12.34
CA ASP A 123 -3.84 -9.57 -12.18
C ASP A 123 -2.88 -10.46 -12.99
N GLY A 124 -2.31 -11.47 -12.34
CA GLY A 124 -1.26 -12.32 -12.91
C GLY A 124 0.18 -11.74 -12.87
N ASP A 125 0.38 -10.51 -12.39
CA ASP A 125 1.70 -9.90 -12.17
C ASP A 125 1.78 -9.20 -10.80
N PHE A 126 2.07 -10.00 -9.78
CA PHE A 126 2.22 -9.54 -8.40
C PHE A 126 3.65 -9.10 -8.05
N GLU A 127 4.61 -9.25 -8.98
CA GLU A 127 5.99 -8.79 -8.78
C GLU A 127 6.08 -7.26 -8.87
N TYR A 128 5.19 -6.64 -9.64
CA TYR A 128 5.18 -5.20 -9.89
C TYR A 128 3.88 -4.54 -9.44
N VAL A 129 4.01 -3.28 -9.02
CA VAL A 129 2.91 -2.33 -8.83
C VAL A 129 2.97 -1.35 -9.98
N TYR A 130 1.87 -1.23 -10.70
CA TYR A 130 1.74 -0.37 -11.86
C TYR A 130 1.17 0.97 -11.43
N ASP A 131 1.79 2.04 -11.90
CA ASP A 131 1.36 3.40 -11.56
C ASP A 131 -0.08 3.61 -12.03
N TYR A 132 -0.89 4.28 -11.22
CA TYR A 132 -2.29 4.51 -11.54
C TYR A 132 -2.47 5.41 -12.77
N ASP A 133 -1.46 6.22 -13.12
CA ASP A 133 -1.48 7.10 -14.28
C ASP A 133 -1.64 6.35 -15.62
N ILE A 134 -1.14 5.11 -15.72
CA ILE A 134 -1.21 4.28 -16.92
C ILE A 134 -2.67 4.13 -17.37
N TYR A 135 -3.59 3.96 -16.43
CA TYR A 135 -4.99 3.71 -16.71
C TYR A 135 -5.68 4.94 -17.28
N SER A 136 -5.34 6.12 -16.75
CA SER A 136 -5.81 7.39 -17.29
C SER A 136 -5.24 7.64 -18.70
N ASN A 137 -3.98 7.27 -18.94
CA ASN A 137 -3.33 7.40 -20.25
C ASN A 137 -3.93 6.43 -21.30
N ILE A 138 -4.28 5.20 -20.91
CA ILE A 138 -5.00 4.27 -21.78
C ILE A 138 -6.37 4.84 -22.15
N HIS A 139 -7.13 5.34 -21.17
CA HIS A 139 -8.41 6.01 -21.46
C HIS A 139 -8.22 7.22 -22.37
N TYR A 140 -7.20 8.04 -22.15
CA TYR A 140 -6.88 9.20 -22.99
C TYR A 140 -6.69 8.80 -24.46
N GLY A 141 -5.93 7.74 -24.74
CA GLY A 141 -5.76 7.20 -26.09
C GLY A 141 -7.08 6.77 -26.73
N TYR A 142 -7.91 6.04 -25.99
CA TYR A 142 -9.20 5.55 -26.47
C TYR A 142 -10.21 6.70 -26.74
N ALA A 143 -10.39 7.59 -25.77
CA ALA A 143 -11.29 8.74 -25.87
C ALA A 143 -10.87 9.74 -26.95
N GLY A 144 -9.55 9.87 -27.17
CA GLY A 144 -9.01 10.66 -28.25
C GLY A 144 -9.41 10.13 -29.62
N ARG A 145 -9.29 8.81 -29.83
CA ARG A 145 -9.73 8.17 -31.07
C ARG A 145 -11.24 8.27 -31.29
N LEU A 146 -12.04 8.12 -30.23
CA LEU A 146 -13.49 8.39 -30.25
C LEU A 146 -13.82 9.83 -30.69
N SER A 147 -12.95 10.79 -30.38
CA SER A 147 -13.08 12.19 -30.78
C SER A 147 -12.44 12.48 -32.15
N ASN A 148 -12.14 11.42 -32.92
CA ASN A 148 -11.58 11.46 -34.26
C ASN A 148 -10.16 12.06 -34.34
N LEU A 149 -9.40 12.06 -33.24
CA LEU A 149 -7.98 12.39 -33.26
C LEU A 149 -7.18 11.26 -33.91
N THR A 150 -6.19 11.60 -34.70
CA THR A 150 -5.27 10.64 -35.30
C THR A 150 -4.32 10.07 -34.24
N ARG A 151 -3.76 8.90 -34.56
CA ARG A 151 -2.71 8.27 -33.74
C ARG A 151 -1.52 9.21 -33.53
N LEU A 152 -1.10 9.92 -34.57
CA LEU A 152 0.02 10.86 -34.51
C LEU A 152 -0.26 12.01 -33.53
N GLU A 153 -1.46 12.60 -33.57
CA GLU A 153 -1.86 13.69 -32.65
C GLU A 153 -1.85 13.23 -31.18
N LEU A 154 -2.31 12.00 -30.90
CA LEU A 154 -2.39 11.45 -29.55
C LEU A 154 -1.01 11.07 -28.98
N GLU A 155 -0.18 10.39 -29.77
CA GLU A 155 1.18 10.00 -29.38
C GLU A 155 2.12 11.23 -29.23
N THR A 156 1.85 12.30 -29.98
CA THR A 156 2.58 13.59 -29.90
C THR A 156 2.11 14.42 -28.70
N GLY A 157 0.80 14.47 -28.45
CA GLY A 157 0.21 15.26 -27.37
C GLY A 157 0.53 14.77 -25.96
N SER A 158 0.74 13.46 -25.76
CA SER A 158 1.17 12.93 -24.46
C SER A 158 2.58 13.40 -24.08
N ARG A 159 3.50 13.42 -25.06
CA ARG A 159 4.90 13.84 -24.89
C ARG A 159 5.08 15.34 -24.65
N TYR A 160 4.17 16.16 -25.17
CA TYR A 160 4.19 17.61 -24.97
C TYR A 160 3.94 18.01 -23.50
N HIS A 161 3.32 17.15 -22.70
CA HIS A 161 3.06 17.45 -21.29
C HIS A 161 4.32 17.39 -20.42
N ASP A 162 5.26 16.50 -20.76
CA ASP A 162 6.56 16.34 -20.09
C ASP A 162 7.53 17.47 -20.46
N SER A 163 7.34 18.14 -21.60
CA SER A 163 8.27 19.14 -22.15
C SER A 163 8.00 20.59 -21.72
N LYS A 164 7.24 20.84 -20.64
CA LYS A 164 7.07 22.20 -20.08
C LYS A 164 8.34 22.78 -19.42
N GLU A 165 9.51 22.15 -19.61
CA GLU A 165 10.85 22.70 -19.33
C GLU A 165 11.59 23.26 -20.58
N GLY A 166 10.88 23.53 -21.69
CA GLY A 166 11.37 24.49 -22.70
C GLY A 166 12.15 23.95 -23.89
N HIS A 167 11.65 22.90 -24.57
CA HIS A 167 12.20 22.47 -25.86
C HIS A 167 11.17 22.56 -27.00
N GLY A 168 11.64 23.04 -28.17
CA GLY A 168 10.81 23.38 -29.34
C GLY A 168 10.36 22.19 -30.20
N PHE A 169 9.52 22.50 -31.20
CA PHE A 169 8.80 21.62 -32.15
C PHE A 169 9.55 20.38 -32.68
N PHE A 170 10.89 20.39 -32.75
CA PHE A 170 11.71 19.27 -33.20
C PHE A 170 12.02 18.20 -32.13
N TYR A 171 11.87 18.50 -30.84
CA TYR A 171 12.13 17.54 -29.73
C TYR A 171 11.03 16.47 -29.60
N VAL A 172 9.87 16.72 -30.23
CA VAL A 172 8.68 15.87 -30.22
C VAL A 172 8.82 14.66 -31.18
N PHE A 173 9.80 14.69 -32.09
CA PHE A 173 10.02 13.68 -33.12
C PHE A 173 11.05 12.59 -32.76
N ASN A 174 11.63 12.59 -31.55
CA ASN A 174 12.56 11.53 -31.13
C ASN A 174 11.80 10.36 -30.47
N MET A 175 11.74 9.21 -31.16
CA MET A 175 10.71 8.16 -30.99
C MET A 175 11.05 7.01 -30.01
N THR A 176 11.74 7.24 -28.89
CA THR A 176 12.11 6.14 -27.94
C THR A 176 11.89 6.48 -26.46
N GLY A 177 11.38 5.52 -25.67
CA GLY A 177 11.51 5.48 -24.20
C GLY A 177 10.53 6.27 -23.32
N ASN A 178 9.23 6.34 -23.65
CA ASN A 178 8.23 6.99 -22.79
C ASN A 178 7.09 6.02 -22.45
N GLU A 179 7.01 5.59 -21.19
CA GLU A 179 6.01 4.65 -20.64
C GLU A 179 4.57 5.17 -20.76
N ASP A 180 4.35 6.48 -20.64
CA ASP A 180 3.04 7.11 -20.84
C ASP A 180 2.56 6.97 -22.28
N ALA A 181 3.47 7.09 -23.26
CA ALA A 181 3.15 6.88 -24.66
C ALA A 181 2.77 5.42 -24.95
N ASN A 182 3.33 4.45 -24.22
CA ASN A 182 2.95 3.05 -24.34
C ASN A 182 1.52 2.82 -23.83
N ALA A 183 1.17 3.39 -22.68
CA ALA A 183 -0.20 3.38 -22.15
C ALA A 183 -1.21 4.01 -23.13
N VAL A 184 -0.91 5.17 -23.71
CA VAL A 184 -1.77 5.80 -24.72
C VAL A 184 -1.96 4.91 -25.95
N ARG A 185 -0.90 4.23 -26.41
CA ARG A 185 -0.95 3.32 -27.56
C ARG A 185 -1.87 2.13 -27.32
N ILE A 186 -1.92 1.58 -26.10
CA ILE A 186 -2.89 0.54 -25.74
C ILE A 186 -4.32 1.04 -25.97
N GLY A 187 -4.64 2.26 -25.50
CA GLY A 187 -5.95 2.88 -25.70
C GLY A 187 -6.34 3.03 -27.17
N ILE A 188 -5.40 3.48 -28.00
CA ILE A 188 -5.59 3.61 -29.45
C ILE A 188 -5.88 2.25 -30.08
N ASN A 189 -5.06 1.24 -29.76
CA ASN A 189 -5.21 -0.11 -30.31
C ASN A 189 -6.53 -0.76 -29.89
N LEU A 190 -7.00 -0.51 -28.66
CA LEU A 190 -8.30 -1.00 -28.18
C LEU A 190 -9.47 -0.37 -28.94
N PHE A 191 -9.35 0.90 -29.34
CA PHE A 191 -10.35 1.56 -30.18
C PHE A 191 -10.34 1.03 -31.61
N ASP A 192 -9.15 0.90 -32.22
CA ASP A 192 -8.99 0.45 -33.60
C ASP A 192 -9.29 -1.06 -33.77
N LYS A 193 -9.51 -1.78 -32.67
CA LYS A 193 -9.93 -3.19 -32.67
C LYS A 193 -11.26 -3.36 -33.41
N LYS A 194 -11.37 -4.43 -34.19
CA LYS A 194 -12.63 -4.81 -34.83
C LYS A 194 -13.62 -5.39 -33.81
N GLY A 195 -14.83 -4.85 -33.80
CA GLY A 195 -15.94 -5.32 -32.96
C GLY A 195 -16.09 -4.54 -31.65
N LYS A 196 -17.13 -4.86 -30.87
CA LYS A 196 -17.42 -4.15 -29.62
C LYS A 196 -16.36 -4.46 -28.55
N LEU A 197 -15.84 -3.41 -27.90
CA LEU A 197 -14.87 -3.54 -26.82
C LEU A 197 -15.45 -4.32 -25.62
N LYS A 198 -14.74 -5.37 -25.21
CA LYS A 198 -15.03 -6.13 -23.98
C LYS A 198 -14.04 -5.76 -22.88
N LYS A 199 -14.45 -5.91 -21.63
CA LYS A 199 -13.57 -5.70 -20.47
C LYS A 199 -12.33 -6.59 -20.50
N GLU A 200 -12.47 -7.81 -21.00
CA GLU A 200 -11.36 -8.75 -21.15
C GLU A 200 -10.32 -8.26 -22.15
N ASP A 201 -10.75 -7.52 -23.18
CA ASP A 201 -9.82 -6.96 -24.17
C ASP A 201 -8.90 -5.92 -23.53
N LEU A 202 -9.45 -5.10 -22.62
CA LEU A 202 -8.68 -4.13 -21.85
C LEU A 202 -7.69 -4.82 -20.92
N ARG A 203 -8.11 -5.86 -20.19
CA ARG A 203 -7.23 -6.65 -19.32
C ARG A 203 -6.09 -7.28 -20.10
N GLN A 204 -6.42 -7.95 -21.21
CA GLN A 204 -5.45 -8.63 -22.05
C GLN A 204 -4.43 -7.65 -22.63
N ALA A 205 -4.87 -6.53 -23.19
CA ALA A 205 -3.97 -5.55 -23.78
C ALA A 205 -3.03 -4.91 -22.74
N ILE A 206 -3.52 -4.65 -21.53
CA ILE A 206 -2.70 -4.17 -20.41
C ILE A 206 -1.68 -5.24 -20.00
N PHE A 207 -2.10 -6.49 -19.82
CA PHE A 207 -1.23 -7.56 -19.37
C PHE A 207 -0.15 -7.89 -20.42
N GLU A 208 -0.49 -7.90 -21.70
CA GLU A 208 0.46 -8.19 -22.79
C GLU A 208 1.55 -7.12 -22.90
N ASP A 209 1.20 -5.84 -22.76
CA ASP A 209 2.17 -4.72 -22.89
C ASP A 209 2.78 -4.29 -21.54
N ARG A 210 2.45 -4.98 -20.44
CA ARG A 210 2.83 -4.60 -19.05
C ARG A 210 4.33 -4.34 -18.88
N MET A 211 5.20 -4.99 -19.64
CA MET A 211 6.64 -4.77 -19.56
C MET A 211 7.10 -3.38 -19.98
N ASN A 212 6.27 -2.68 -20.76
CA ASN A 212 6.53 -1.36 -21.31
C ASN A 212 5.76 -0.25 -20.56
N LEU A 213 5.07 -0.59 -19.46
CA LEU A 213 4.29 0.35 -18.66
C LEU A 213 5.08 0.82 -17.43
N ASN A 214 4.69 2.00 -16.93
CA ASN A 214 5.25 2.57 -15.71
C ASN A 214 4.92 1.66 -14.52
N ARG A 215 5.96 1.08 -13.93
CA ARG A 215 5.84 0.03 -12.92
C ARG A 215 7.01 0.04 -11.95
N TRP A 216 6.73 -0.45 -10.75
CA TRP A 216 7.62 -0.46 -9.61
C TRP A 216 7.72 -1.87 -9.04
N LYS A 217 8.92 -2.36 -8.75
CA LYS A 217 9.06 -3.67 -8.08
C LYS A 217 8.38 -3.63 -6.73
N ARG A 218 7.49 -4.58 -6.44
CA ARG A 218 6.76 -4.65 -5.17
C ARG A 218 7.70 -4.74 -3.97
N SER A 219 8.87 -5.35 -4.14
CA SER A 219 9.94 -5.45 -3.13
C SER A 219 10.49 -4.10 -2.68
N ASP A 220 10.42 -3.08 -3.54
CA ASP A 220 10.99 -1.76 -3.30
C ASP A 220 10.00 -0.82 -2.60
N LEU A 221 8.79 -1.32 -2.35
CA LEU A 221 7.66 -0.56 -1.86
C LEU A 221 7.23 -1.05 -0.48
N ILE A 222 6.83 -0.09 0.35
CA ILE A 222 6.08 -0.32 1.59
C ILE A 222 4.65 0.15 1.33
N GLU A 223 3.67 -0.74 1.45
CA GLU A 223 2.25 -0.36 1.38
C GLU A 223 1.92 0.57 2.53
N ALA A 224 1.33 1.74 2.28
CA ALA A 224 1.13 2.75 3.32
C ALA A 224 0.08 2.33 4.35
N GLU A 225 -0.94 1.58 3.92
CA GLU A 225 -2.01 1.06 4.76
C GLU A 225 -2.40 -0.34 4.27
N HIS A 226 -2.39 -1.32 5.16
CA HIS A 226 -2.78 -2.69 4.87
C HIS A 226 -4.13 -2.99 5.51
N VAL A 227 -5.11 -3.42 4.71
CA VAL A 227 -6.41 -3.87 5.22
C VAL A 227 -6.29 -5.36 5.56
N VAL A 228 -6.57 -5.72 6.81
CA VAL A 228 -6.43 -7.10 7.28
C VAL A 228 -7.37 -8.03 6.52
N GLU A 229 -6.79 -9.02 5.85
CA GLU A 229 -7.48 -10.11 5.17
C GLU A 229 -7.59 -11.38 6.06
N PRO A 230 -8.51 -12.32 5.75
CA PRO A 230 -8.55 -13.60 6.43
C PRO A 230 -7.21 -14.35 6.33
N GLY A 231 -6.65 -14.72 7.48
CA GLY A 231 -5.37 -15.42 7.58
C GLY A 231 -4.15 -14.51 7.79
N ASP A 232 -4.33 -13.19 7.72
CA ASP A 232 -3.25 -12.25 7.97
C ASP A 232 -2.72 -12.35 9.40
N THR A 233 -1.39 -12.23 9.52
CA THR A 233 -0.71 -12.00 10.78
C THR A 233 0.15 -10.75 10.66
N LEU A 234 0.41 -10.06 11.78
CA LEU A 234 1.33 -8.91 11.76
C LEU A 234 2.72 -9.29 11.26
N ILE A 235 3.14 -10.54 11.49
CA ILE A 235 4.44 -11.07 11.01
C ILE A 235 4.44 -11.17 9.48
N GLU A 236 3.37 -11.71 8.90
CA GLU A 236 3.22 -11.84 7.44
C GLU A 236 3.20 -10.46 6.78
N ILE A 237 2.38 -9.56 7.30
CA ILE A 237 2.25 -8.19 6.81
C ILE A 237 3.59 -7.45 6.89
N ALA A 238 4.33 -7.62 7.99
CA ALA A 238 5.66 -7.06 8.15
C ALA A 238 6.63 -7.62 7.09
N ARG A 239 6.63 -8.94 6.88
CA ARG A 239 7.52 -9.60 5.93
C ARG A 239 7.27 -9.17 4.48
N ILE A 240 6.01 -9.10 4.05
CA ILE A 240 5.63 -8.67 2.70
C ILE A 240 6.12 -7.24 2.41
N ASN A 241 6.13 -6.38 3.43
CA ASN A 241 6.60 -5.01 3.30
C ASN A 241 8.11 -4.85 3.56
N GLY A 242 8.82 -5.94 3.92
CA GLY A 242 10.23 -5.89 4.32
C GLY A 242 10.44 -5.01 5.55
N LEU A 243 9.51 -5.07 6.51
CA LEU A 243 9.49 -4.28 7.72
C LEU A 243 9.71 -5.14 8.96
N PRO A 244 10.27 -4.58 10.04
CA PRO A 244 10.21 -5.19 11.36
C PRO A 244 8.81 -4.99 11.94
N ILE A 245 8.35 -5.95 12.73
CA ILE A 245 7.03 -5.84 13.37
C ILE A 245 6.97 -4.64 14.32
N GLU A 246 8.08 -4.26 14.95
CA GLU A 246 8.18 -3.14 15.90
C GLU A 246 7.84 -1.80 15.24
N ALA A 247 8.30 -1.57 14.01
CA ALA A 247 8.01 -0.32 13.31
C ALA A 247 6.50 -0.20 13.02
N ILE A 248 5.85 -1.31 12.70
CA ILE A 248 4.39 -1.38 12.56
C ILE A 248 3.69 -1.15 13.90
N LEU A 249 4.15 -1.79 14.97
CA LEU A 249 3.56 -1.63 16.31
C LEU A 249 3.68 -0.19 16.83
N MET A 250 4.80 0.48 16.56
CA MET A 250 5.01 1.89 16.92
C MET A 250 4.08 2.83 16.17
N LYS A 251 3.84 2.55 14.88
CA LYS A 251 2.87 3.29 14.06
C LYS A 251 1.43 3.04 14.53
N ASN A 252 1.13 1.83 15.02
CA ASN A 252 -0.21 1.39 15.42
C ASN A 252 -0.31 1.15 16.93
N LYS A 253 -0.33 2.25 17.70
CA LYS A 253 -0.43 2.22 19.17
C LYS A 253 -1.56 1.30 19.64
N GLY A 254 -1.27 0.43 20.61
CA GLY A 254 -2.22 -0.52 21.19
C GLY A 254 -2.23 -1.90 20.52
N LEU A 255 -1.53 -2.09 19.40
CA LEU A 255 -1.21 -3.42 18.90
C LEU A 255 -0.04 -4.03 19.66
N ARG A 256 -0.03 -5.35 19.75
CA ARG A 256 1.04 -6.22 20.27
C ARG A 256 1.37 -7.28 19.22
N LYS A 257 2.57 -7.87 19.26
CA LYS A 257 3.04 -8.92 18.32
C LYS A 257 1.99 -10.00 18.04
N ASN A 258 1.34 -10.50 19.10
CA ASN A 258 0.37 -11.60 19.04
C ASN A 258 -1.09 -11.10 19.03
N SER A 259 -1.34 -9.85 18.65
CA SER A 259 -2.70 -9.33 18.56
C SER A 259 -3.48 -10.08 17.50
N ARG A 260 -4.69 -10.53 17.85
CA ARG A 260 -5.66 -10.99 16.86
C ARG A 260 -6.07 -9.80 16.00
N LEU A 261 -5.98 -9.96 14.69
CA LEU A 261 -6.32 -8.93 13.73
C LEU A 261 -7.72 -9.18 13.19
N PRO A 262 -8.73 -8.33 13.51
CA PRO A 262 -10.05 -8.43 12.89
C PRO A 262 -9.95 -8.12 11.39
N VAL A 263 -10.60 -8.93 10.56
CA VAL A 263 -10.70 -8.70 9.11
C VAL A 263 -11.30 -7.31 8.85
N GLY A 264 -10.73 -6.57 7.89
CA GLY A 264 -11.12 -5.21 7.56
C GLY A 264 -10.47 -4.13 8.44
N ARG A 265 -9.71 -4.50 9.48
CA ARG A 265 -8.93 -3.52 10.26
C ARG A 265 -7.82 -2.95 9.38
N ILE A 266 -7.63 -1.62 9.44
CA ILE A 266 -6.53 -0.95 8.76
C ILE A 266 -5.29 -0.94 9.67
N ILE A 267 -4.17 -1.44 9.15
CA ILE A 267 -2.83 -1.36 9.76
C ILE A 267 -2.04 -0.32 9.00
N LYS A 268 -1.61 0.75 9.68
CA LYS A 268 -0.83 1.82 9.06
C LYS A 268 0.65 1.43 9.02
N MET A 269 1.30 1.54 7.88
CA MET A 269 2.74 1.30 7.81
C MET A 269 3.51 2.60 8.01
N PRO A 270 4.70 2.52 8.65
CA PRO A 270 5.59 3.65 8.73
C PRO A 270 6.25 3.91 7.36
N ASP A 271 6.46 5.17 7.03
CA ASP A 271 7.32 5.54 5.89
C ASP A 271 8.81 5.40 6.27
N PRO A 272 9.73 5.35 5.29
CA PRO A 272 11.17 5.25 5.56
C PRO A 272 11.73 6.35 6.47
N ASP A 273 11.18 7.56 6.43
CA ASP A 273 11.62 8.67 7.28
C ASP A 273 11.18 8.44 8.74
N GLU A 274 9.96 7.97 8.96
CA GLU A 274 9.43 7.60 10.28
C GLU A 274 10.21 6.44 10.91
N ILE A 275 10.58 5.43 10.11
CA ILE A 275 11.44 4.34 10.57
C ILE A 275 12.75 4.92 11.12
N ARG A 276 13.44 5.79 10.38
CA ARG A 276 14.68 6.45 10.86
C ARG A 276 14.47 7.19 12.19
N VAL A 277 13.35 7.89 12.35
CA VAL A 277 13.04 8.64 13.58
C VAL A 277 12.77 7.72 14.77
N PHE A 278 12.06 6.61 14.58
CA PHE A 278 11.77 5.66 15.65
C PHE A 278 13.03 5.05 16.27
N LEU A 279 14.07 4.88 15.46
CA LEU A 279 15.33 4.29 15.88
C LEU A 279 16.15 5.20 16.78
N ASN A 280 16.18 6.50 16.48
CA ASN A 280 16.92 7.51 17.27
C ASN A 280 16.35 7.73 18.68
N LYS A 281 15.08 7.41 18.92
CA LYS A 281 14.40 7.65 20.21
C LYS A 281 14.65 6.57 21.29
N ARG A 282 15.32 5.45 20.97
CA ARG A 282 15.44 4.26 21.85
C ARG A 282 16.81 4.07 22.52
N ASN A 283 17.56 5.14 22.77
CA ASN A 283 18.85 5.07 23.49
C ASN A 283 18.65 4.51 24.91
N GLY A 284 19.10 3.27 25.12
CA GLY A 284 18.97 2.50 26.37
C GLY A 284 18.66 1.03 26.09
N GLU A 285 19.71 0.22 25.86
CA GLU A 285 19.81 -1.26 25.92
C GLU A 285 19.02 -2.17 24.96
N GLU A 286 19.80 -2.92 24.16
CA GLU A 286 19.62 -4.20 23.42
C GLU A 286 20.35 -4.11 22.08
N THR A 287 21.59 -4.59 22.05
CA THR A 287 22.63 -4.11 21.12
C THR A 287 22.54 -4.68 19.71
N LYS A 288 22.09 -5.93 19.51
CA LYS A 288 22.13 -6.56 18.18
C LYS A 288 20.92 -6.25 17.27
N ALA A 289 19.70 -6.28 17.82
CA ALA A 289 18.51 -5.89 17.06
C ALA A 289 18.55 -4.40 16.68
N LYS A 290 19.07 -3.55 17.57
CA LYS A 290 19.27 -2.12 17.30
C LYS A 290 20.31 -1.88 16.19
N GLU A 291 21.40 -2.64 16.16
CA GLU A 291 22.40 -2.56 15.08
C GLU A 291 21.81 -2.89 13.71
N ILE A 292 21.05 -3.99 13.62
CA ILE A 292 20.38 -4.37 12.37
C ILE A 292 19.35 -3.31 11.97
N LEU A 293 18.52 -2.86 12.91
CA LEU A 293 17.50 -1.86 12.66
C LEU A 293 18.08 -0.50 12.21
N ASN A 294 19.31 -0.16 12.64
CA ASN A 294 20.04 1.05 12.22
C ASN A 294 20.87 0.87 10.94
N ASN A 295 20.94 -0.34 10.38
CA ASN A 295 21.82 -0.64 9.25
C ASN A 295 21.27 -0.01 7.95
N HIS A 296 22.13 0.64 7.17
CA HIS A 296 21.74 1.26 5.89
C HIS A 296 21.19 0.23 4.88
N GLU A 297 21.80 -0.94 4.78
CA GLU A 297 21.34 -2.04 3.91
C GLU A 297 20.02 -2.64 4.39
N TYR A 298 19.76 -2.57 5.69
CA TYR A 298 18.45 -2.92 6.22
C TYR A 298 17.39 -1.88 5.86
N LEU A 299 17.68 -0.59 6.05
CA LEU A 299 16.71 0.48 5.87
C LEU A 299 16.44 0.82 4.41
N PHE A 300 17.47 0.75 3.57
CA PHE A 300 17.45 1.22 2.17
C PHE A 300 18.00 0.19 1.19
N GLY A 301 18.64 -0.89 1.66
CA GLY A 301 19.16 -1.95 0.80
C GLY A 301 18.08 -2.90 0.31
N GLN A 302 18.50 -3.88 -0.50
CA GLN A 302 17.64 -4.93 -1.06
C GLN A 302 18.45 -6.21 -1.32
N GLY A 303 17.74 -7.31 -1.54
CA GLY A 303 18.34 -8.60 -1.90
C GLY A 303 19.05 -9.28 -0.73
N ILE A 304 19.97 -10.20 -1.02
CA ILE A 304 20.54 -11.15 -0.05
C ILE A 304 21.03 -10.50 1.25
N VAL A 305 21.60 -9.29 1.19
CA VAL A 305 22.08 -8.59 2.40
C VAL A 305 20.91 -8.11 3.26
N HIS A 306 19.92 -7.44 2.65
CA HIS A 306 18.70 -7.02 3.35
C HIS A 306 17.92 -8.22 3.89
N ASP A 307 17.73 -9.25 3.06
CA ASP A 307 16.98 -10.45 3.43
C ASP A 307 17.67 -11.20 4.59
N ARG A 308 19.00 -11.25 4.59
CA ARG A 308 19.78 -11.79 5.72
C ARG A 308 19.56 -10.97 6.98
N LEU A 309 19.60 -9.64 6.90
CA LEU A 309 19.37 -8.77 8.05
C LEU A 309 17.96 -8.92 8.61
N VAL A 310 16.95 -9.07 7.75
CA VAL A 310 15.57 -9.41 8.14
C VAL A 310 15.52 -10.77 8.84
N GLN A 311 16.20 -11.79 8.31
CA GLN A 311 16.27 -13.12 8.94
C GLN A 311 17.00 -13.10 10.28
N GLU A 312 18.11 -12.39 10.39
CA GLU A 312 18.85 -12.24 11.66
C GLU A 312 17.99 -11.57 12.73
N LEU A 313 17.23 -10.54 12.35
CA LEU A 313 16.28 -9.89 13.24
C LEU A 313 15.12 -10.83 13.64
N HIS A 314 14.62 -11.63 12.70
CA HIS A 314 13.60 -12.64 13.00
C HIS A 314 14.11 -13.70 13.99
N GLN A 315 15.30 -14.26 13.76
CA GLN A 315 15.93 -15.25 14.64
C GLN A 315 16.17 -14.68 16.04
N TYR A 316 16.55 -13.40 16.13
CA TYR A 316 16.64 -12.71 17.40
C TYR A 316 15.30 -12.75 18.17
N PHE A 317 14.19 -12.38 17.53
CA PHE A 317 12.88 -12.41 18.18
C PHE A 317 12.40 -13.81 18.57
N VAL A 318 12.69 -14.82 17.76
CA VAL A 318 12.41 -16.22 18.12
C VAL A 318 13.19 -16.58 19.39
N SER A 319 14.48 -16.23 19.47
CA SER A 319 15.30 -16.52 20.64
C SER A 319 14.82 -15.81 21.91
N VAL A 320 14.28 -14.60 21.80
CA VAL A 320 13.70 -13.85 22.93
C VAL A 320 12.43 -14.54 23.41
N GLU A 321 11.55 -14.95 22.50
CA GLU A 321 10.29 -15.63 22.83
C GLU A 321 10.53 -17.00 23.49
N GLU A 322 11.53 -17.74 23.01
CA GLU A 322 11.96 -19.00 23.63
C GLU A 322 12.53 -18.79 25.04
N LYS A 323 13.33 -17.74 25.24
CA LYS A 323 13.83 -17.36 26.57
C LYS A 323 12.70 -16.98 27.52
N GLU A 324 11.74 -16.19 27.07
CA GLU A 324 10.56 -15.83 27.86
C GLU A 324 9.72 -17.05 28.22
N LYS A 325 9.48 -17.95 27.26
CA LYS A 325 8.73 -19.19 27.51
C LYS A 325 9.47 -20.09 28.49
N SER A 326 10.78 -20.21 28.35
CA SER A 326 11.62 -20.99 29.26
C SER A 326 11.63 -20.39 30.67
N ALA A 327 11.69 -19.06 30.79
CA ALA A 327 11.61 -18.36 32.06
C ALA A 327 10.25 -18.53 32.74
N ARG A 328 9.14 -18.50 31.98
CA ARG A 328 7.79 -18.79 32.51
C ARG A 328 7.69 -20.24 32.99
N ASN A 329 8.13 -21.20 32.20
CA ASN A 329 8.10 -22.62 32.57
C ASN A 329 8.93 -22.89 33.84
N LEU A 330 10.13 -22.29 33.93
CA LEU A 330 10.99 -22.41 35.09
C LEU A 330 10.35 -21.76 36.33
N SER A 331 9.71 -20.60 36.19
CA SER A 331 8.95 -19.96 37.27
C SER A 331 7.80 -20.86 37.76
N GLU A 332 7.04 -21.47 36.84
CA GLU A 332 5.96 -22.40 37.16
C GLU A 332 6.45 -23.68 37.86
N GLU A 333 7.66 -24.16 37.54
CA GLU A 333 8.25 -25.36 38.13
C GLU A 333 8.86 -25.09 39.52
N ILE A 334 9.58 -23.97 39.69
CA ILE A 334 10.15 -23.55 40.97
C ILE A 334 9.05 -23.16 41.98
N CYS A 335 7.91 -22.64 41.50
CA CYS A 335 6.80 -22.21 42.34
C CYS A 335 5.80 -23.33 42.65
N LYS A 336 6.24 -24.58 42.81
CA LYS A 336 5.39 -25.69 43.26
C LYS A 336 5.88 -26.28 44.58
N THR A 337 4.95 -26.79 45.39
CA THR A 337 5.24 -27.62 46.56
C THR A 337 5.56 -29.06 46.10
N GLU A 338 6.07 -29.89 47.02
CA GLU A 338 6.37 -31.32 46.74
C GLU A 338 5.15 -32.10 46.23
N ASN A 339 3.94 -31.64 46.58
CA ASN A 339 2.66 -32.23 46.15
C ASN A 339 2.15 -31.68 44.82
N GLY A 340 2.92 -30.82 44.13
CA GLY A 340 2.56 -30.24 42.84
C GLY A 340 1.64 -29.01 42.91
N GLU A 341 1.27 -28.54 44.11
CA GLU A 341 0.44 -27.34 44.28
C GLU A 341 1.27 -26.05 44.14
N PRO A 342 0.70 -24.94 43.65
CA PRO A 342 1.39 -23.65 43.61
C PRO A 342 1.87 -23.20 45.00
N LEU A 343 3.16 -22.89 45.11
CA LEU A 343 3.82 -22.42 46.31
C LEU A 343 3.32 -21.04 46.75
N TYR A 344 3.00 -20.18 45.79
CA TYR A 344 2.43 -18.85 46.03
C TYR A 344 1.03 -18.74 45.41
N TYR A 345 0.15 -18.01 46.07
CA TYR A 345 -1.22 -17.82 45.62
C TYR A 345 -1.78 -16.46 46.04
N ILE A 346 -2.72 -15.93 45.26
CA ILE A 346 -3.57 -14.81 45.63
C ILE A 346 -4.76 -15.35 46.42
N TRP A 347 -5.04 -14.75 47.57
CA TRP A 347 -6.21 -15.09 48.39
C TRP A 347 -7.46 -14.45 47.81
N GLU A 348 -8.43 -15.26 47.42
CA GLU A 348 -9.71 -14.79 46.88
C GLU A 348 -10.87 -15.30 47.73
N THR A 349 -11.69 -14.38 48.23
CA THR A 349 -12.90 -14.69 48.99
C THR A 349 -14.11 -14.79 48.06
N GLN A 350 -15.18 -15.44 48.52
CA GLN A 350 -16.49 -15.42 47.83
C GLN A 350 -17.16 -14.04 47.84
N ASN A 351 -16.58 -13.03 48.52
CA ASN A 351 -17.12 -11.67 48.65
C ASN A 351 -18.60 -11.63 49.12
N ASP A 352 -19.00 -12.57 49.97
CA ASP A 352 -20.33 -12.60 50.57
C ASP A 352 -20.30 -12.21 52.05
N ASN A 353 -21.48 -11.96 52.61
CA ASN A 353 -21.64 -11.53 54.01
C ASN A 353 -21.31 -12.61 55.05
N ARG A 354 -20.96 -13.83 54.62
CA ARG A 354 -20.53 -14.93 55.50
C ARG A 354 -19.01 -15.06 55.56
N VAL A 355 -18.28 -14.31 54.73
CA VAL A 355 -16.82 -14.22 54.82
C VAL A 355 -16.44 -13.49 56.10
N ARG A 356 -15.59 -14.12 56.93
CA ARG A 356 -15.06 -13.52 58.16
C ARG A 356 -14.17 -12.32 57.84
N SER A 357 -14.20 -11.29 58.68
CA SER A 357 -13.45 -10.04 58.45
C SER A 357 -11.96 -10.28 58.21
N SER A 358 -11.34 -11.18 58.98
CA SER A 358 -9.94 -11.55 58.83
C SER A 358 -9.60 -12.18 57.47
N HIS A 359 -10.57 -12.83 56.80
CA HIS A 359 -10.38 -13.37 55.45
C HIS A 359 -10.64 -12.31 54.39
N ALA A 360 -11.61 -11.41 54.61
CA ALA A 360 -11.87 -10.29 53.71
C ALA A 360 -10.63 -9.37 53.58
N GLU A 361 -9.89 -9.16 54.67
CA GLU A 361 -8.63 -8.40 54.68
C GLU A 361 -7.49 -9.03 53.87
N ARG A 362 -7.62 -10.31 53.49
CA ARG A 362 -6.64 -11.04 52.67
C ARG A 362 -6.94 -10.93 51.19
N GLN A 363 -8.14 -10.46 50.80
CA GLN A 363 -8.59 -10.37 49.41
C GLN A 363 -7.53 -9.70 48.52
N GLY A 364 -7.10 -10.43 47.48
CA GLY A 364 -6.17 -9.92 46.48
C GLY A 364 -4.70 -9.89 46.90
N LYS A 365 -4.37 -10.26 48.14
CA LYS A 365 -2.98 -10.37 48.60
C LYS A 365 -2.38 -11.71 48.21
N VAL A 366 -1.08 -11.72 47.94
CA VAL A 366 -0.30 -12.94 47.69
C VAL A 366 0.12 -13.55 49.04
N PHE A 367 0.11 -14.88 49.15
CA PHE A 367 0.57 -15.65 50.30
C PHE A 367 1.47 -16.80 49.87
N CYS A 368 2.35 -17.23 50.77
CA CYS A 368 3.14 -18.45 50.64
C CYS A 368 2.43 -19.62 51.31
N ARG A 369 2.23 -20.71 50.57
CA ARG A 369 1.57 -21.94 51.07
C ARG A 369 2.34 -22.63 52.20
N LYS A 370 3.67 -22.44 52.28
CA LYS A 370 4.52 -22.94 53.38
C LYS A 370 4.48 -22.05 54.64
N ASN A 371 4.02 -20.81 54.53
CA ASN A 371 3.89 -19.87 55.65
C ASN A 371 2.48 -19.24 55.64
N PRO A 372 1.42 -20.05 55.89
CA PRO A 372 0.06 -19.57 55.80
C PRO A 372 -0.27 -18.59 56.93
N PRO A 373 -1.24 -17.68 56.71
CA PRO A 373 -1.77 -16.81 57.76
C PRO A 373 -2.53 -17.62 58.83
N GLU A 374 -2.94 -16.97 59.92
CA GLU A 374 -3.78 -17.60 60.95
C GLU A 374 -5.08 -18.18 60.34
N GLY A 375 -5.44 -19.41 60.74
CA GLY A 375 -6.54 -20.16 60.13
C GLY A 375 -6.13 -20.99 58.90
N GLY A 376 -4.86 -20.95 58.48
CA GLY A 376 -4.34 -21.78 57.40
C GLY A 376 -4.58 -21.22 56.01
N ASN A 377 -4.37 -22.07 54.99
CA ASN A 377 -4.63 -21.75 53.60
C ASN A 377 -6.15 -21.71 53.30
N PRO A 378 -6.57 -21.09 52.18
CA PRO A 378 -7.98 -21.14 51.76
C PRO A 378 -8.51 -22.58 51.69
N GLY A 379 -9.61 -22.84 52.42
CA GLY A 379 -10.24 -24.15 52.53
C GLY A 379 -9.91 -24.94 53.80
N GLU A 380 -8.86 -24.59 54.54
CA GLU A 380 -8.44 -25.33 55.75
C GLU A 380 -9.23 -24.92 57.00
N ASP A 381 -9.60 -23.64 57.09
CA ASP A 381 -10.36 -23.14 58.23
C ASP A 381 -11.85 -23.59 58.19
N TYR A 382 -12.49 -23.67 59.36
CA TYR A 382 -13.88 -24.14 59.46
C TYR A 382 -14.84 -23.24 58.68
N GLY A 383 -15.66 -23.85 57.83
CA GLY A 383 -16.61 -23.13 56.98
C GLY A 383 -15.95 -22.12 56.04
N CYS A 384 -14.67 -22.29 55.69
CA CYS A 384 -13.94 -21.35 54.84
C CYS A 384 -14.61 -21.20 53.46
N ARG A 385 -14.77 -19.95 53.02
CA ARG A 385 -15.40 -19.56 51.75
C ARG A 385 -14.40 -18.87 50.82
N CYS A 386 -13.13 -19.23 50.93
CA CYS A 386 -12.04 -18.63 50.17
C CYS A 386 -11.39 -19.69 49.27
N ARG A 387 -10.74 -19.25 48.20
CA ARG A 387 -9.94 -20.08 47.31
C ARG A 387 -8.57 -19.45 47.06
N ALA A 388 -7.60 -20.31 46.79
CA ALA A 388 -6.24 -19.91 46.43
C ALA A 388 -6.12 -19.86 44.91
N ILE A 389 -5.85 -18.68 44.36
CA ILE A 389 -5.57 -18.51 42.93
C ILE A 389 -4.06 -18.58 42.71
N PRO A 390 -3.53 -19.49 41.87
CA PRO A 390 -2.09 -19.62 41.66
C PRO A 390 -1.43 -18.30 41.29
N TYR A 391 -0.25 -18.01 41.87
CA TYR A 391 0.55 -16.83 41.55
C TYR A 391 1.95 -17.24 41.11
N TYR A 392 2.36 -16.80 39.91
CA TYR A 392 3.64 -17.13 39.25
C TYR A 392 4.47 -15.87 38.93
N GLY A 393 4.16 -14.73 39.57
CA GLY A 393 4.87 -13.48 39.32
C GLY A 393 6.27 -13.47 39.94
N ASN A 394 7.15 -12.63 39.39
CA ASN A 394 8.56 -12.55 39.80
C ASN A 394 8.79 -11.66 41.04
N ASP A 395 7.80 -10.87 41.45
CA ASP A 395 7.88 -9.93 42.57
C ASP A 395 7.42 -10.59 43.86
N LEU A 396 8.25 -11.51 44.38
CA LEU A 396 8.00 -12.22 45.62
C LEU A 396 8.89 -11.65 46.73
N PRO A 397 8.34 -11.28 47.89
CA PRO A 397 9.15 -10.81 49.01
C PRO A 397 9.84 -11.99 49.72
N ASP A 398 10.79 -11.69 50.61
CA ASP A 398 11.33 -12.70 51.54
C ASP A 398 10.25 -13.12 52.55
N TRP A 399 9.77 -14.35 52.41
CA TRP A 399 8.65 -14.89 53.17
C TRP A 399 9.00 -15.33 54.60
N ASN A 400 10.27 -15.23 55.02
CA ASN A 400 10.68 -15.65 56.35
C ASN A 400 9.91 -14.94 57.49
N ASN A 401 9.40 -13.73 57.25
CA ASN A 401 8.73 -12.90 58.27
C ASN A 401 7.37 -12.29 57.83
N ILE A 402 6.80 -12.69 56.69
CA ILE A 402 5.56 -12.10 56.17
C ILE A 402 4.39 -13.07 56.34
N LYS A 403 3.44 -12.72 57.21
CA LYS A 403 2.25 -13.55 57.49
C LYS A 403 0.93 -12.91 57.03
N ASP A 404 0.90 -11.59 56.84
CA ASP A 404 -0.34 -10.84 56.56
C ASP A 404 -0.62 -10.61 55.05
N GLY A 405 0.15 -11.30 54.21
CA GLY A 405 0.06 -11.25 52.76
C GLY A 405 0.80 -10.06 52.16
N PHE A 406 1.25 -10.24 50.92
CA PHE A 406 1.96 -9.24 50.14
C PHE A 406 1.03 -8.58 49.12
N ASN A 407 1.06 -7.26 49.03
CA ASN A 407 0.35 -6.51 48.00
C ASN A 407 1.22 -6.40 46.75
N ILE A 408 0.69 -6.87 45.61
CA ILE A 408 1.32 -6.63 44.32
C ILE A 408 1.19 -5.13 44.02
N SER A 409 2.30 -4.42 43.89
CA SER A 409 2.29 -3.03 43.40
C SER A 409 1.69 -2.99 42.00
N LYS A 410 0.58 -2.27 41.84
CA LYS A 410 0.07 -1.93 40.49
C LYS A 410 0.99 -0.85 39.92
N GLU A 411 1.97 -1.24 39.12
CA GLU A 411 2.60 -0.34 38.14
C GLU A 411 1.69 -0.16 36.92
#